data_AF-A0A2K3L3G4-F1
#
_entry.id   AF-A0A2K3L3G4-F1
#
_cell.length_a   1.000
_cell.length_b   1.000
_cell.length_c   1.000
_cell.angle_alpha   90.00
_cell.angle_beta   90.00
_cell.angle_gamma   90.00
#
_symmetry.space_group_name_H-M   'P 1'
#
loop_
_entity.id
_entity.type
_entity.pdbx_description
1 polymer ?
#
loop_
_entity_poly.entity_id
_entity_poly.type
_entity_poly.pdbx_seq_one_letter_code
_entity_poly.pdbx_strand_id
1 'polypeptide(L)'
;MGLKMNMIDSCWRTNLEWRRHRQQLSTCSVGYAGKMTNNIGNDLIHYKVTDPNDDPLTPKPGTLRYGASVIQGKVWITFQKDMNIRLMKPLLISSFTTIDGRGVNVHIANNACLMVFKATNIIIHSIRIHHCKAQAPGMVMGPNGKVIHLGPVDGDAIRLVTASKIWIDHNTLYKCEDGLLDVTRGSTNVTISNNWFREQDKVMLLGHDDG
;
A
#
# COMPACT_ATOMS: atom_id res chain seq x y z
N MET A 1 -15.31 29.87 -4.03
CA MET A 1 -15.66 28.98 -2.92
C MET A 1 -14.42 28.15 -2.59
N GLY A 2 -13.72 28.44 -1.49
CA GLY A 2 -12.47 27.75 -1.16
C GLY A 2 -12.73 26.29 -0.77
N LEU A 3 -11.95 25.35 -1.28
CA LEU A 3 -12.01 23.95 -0.90
C LEU A 3 -11.77 23.82 0.62
N LYS A 4 -12.82 23.48 1.38
CA LYS A 4 -12.70 23.17 2.81
C LYS A 4 -12.00 21.82 2.95
N MET A 5 -10.71 21.84 3.27
CA MET A 5 -9.92 20.63 3.51
C MET A 5 -10.31 19.98 4.85
N ASN A 6 -10.32 18.65 4.91
CA ASN A 6 -10.48 17.92 6.17
C ASN A 6 -9.19 17.99 7.02
N MET A 7 -9.24 17.50 8.26
CA MET A 7 -8.12 17.58 9.21
C MET A 7 -6.83 16.89 8.75
N ILE A 8 -6.94 15.79 8.00
CA ILE A 8 -5.77 15.09 7.45
C ILE A 8 -5.14 15.96 6.36
N ASP A 9 -5.96 16.41 5.42
CA ASP A 9 -5.50 17.18 4.27
C ASP A 9 -4.96 18.56 4.65
N SER A 10 -5.59 19.25 5.60
CA SER A 10 -5.14 20.57 6.07
C SER A 10 -3.74 20.53 6.70
N CYS A 11 -3.34 19.38 7.24
CA CYS A 11 -2.04 19.19 7.89
C CYS A 11 -0.85 19.13 6.91
N TRP A 12 -1.04 18.66 5.66
CA TRP A 12 0.05 18.52 4.70
C TRP A 12 -0.17 19.21 3.36
N ARG A 13 -1.41 19.33 2.87
CA ARG A 13 -1.68 19.92 1.54
C ARG A 13 -1.43 21.42 1.48
N THR A 14 -1.40 22.09 2.62
CA THR A 14 -1.06 23.51 2.74
C THR A 14 0.44 23.76 2.53
N ASN A 15 1.29 22.74 2.61
CA ASN A 15 2.71 22.87 2.31
C ASN A 15 2.95 22.86 0.79
N LEU A 16 3.26 24.03 0.23
CA LEU A 16 3.59 24.19 -1.20
C LEU A 16 4.88 23.43 -1.60
N GLU A 17 5.78 23.21 -0.64
CA GLU A 17 7.04 22.48 -0.80
C GLU A 17 6.92 21.00 -0.41
N TRP A 18 5.71 20.42 -0.39
CA TRP A 18 5.48 19.02 0.00
C TRP A 18 6.39 18.01 -0.73
N ARG A 19 6.85 18.33 -1.94
CA ARG A 19 7.81 17.49 -2.70
C ARG A 19 9.16 17.36 -1.99
N ARG A 20 9.63 18.43 -1.34
CA ARG A 20 10.84 18.44 -0.52
C ARG A 20 10.58 17.87 0.87
N HIS A 21 9.33 17.83 1.33
CA HIS A 21 8.93 17.43 2.68
C HIS A 21 7.92 16.29 2.65
N ARG A 22 8.14 15.29 1.79
CA ARG A 22 7.17 14.20 1.57
C ARG A 22 6.78 13.51 2.87
N GLN A 23 7.76 13.35 3.76
CA GLN A 23 7.65 12.69 5.05
C GLN A 23 6.72 13.40 6.04
N GLN A 24 6.43 14.70 5.87
CA GLN A 24 5.45 15.42 6.69
C GLN A 24 4.08 14.73 6.67
N LEU A 25 3.73 14.04 5.58
CA LEU A 25 2.50 13.26 5.49
C LEU A 25 2.33 12.30 6.69
N SER A 26 3.42 11.69 7.17
CA SER A 26 3.34 10.67 8.25
C SER A 26 2.90 11.25 9.61
N THR A 27 2.97 12.57 9.79
CA THR A 27 2.49 13.26 11.00
C THR A 27 1.02 13.65 10.91
N CYS A 28 0.37 13.42 9.77
CA CYS A 28 -0.98 13.93 9.49
C CYS A 28 -2.10 12.89 9.62
N SER A 29 -1.76 11.60 9.75
CA SER A 29 -2.74 10.56 10.04
C SER A 29 -3.48 10.81 11.35
N VAL A 30 -4.71 10.32 11.44
CA VAL A 30 -5.57 10.37 12.64
C VAL A 30 -6.30 9.04 12.80
N GLY A 31 -7.13 8.86 13.83
CA GLY A 31 -7.86 7.62 14.07
C GLY A 31 -6.98 6.51 14.67
N TYR A 32 -7.39 5.26 14.53
CA TYR A 32 -6.78 4.12 15.23
C TYR A 32 -5.32 3.83 14.83
N ALA A 33 -4.89 4.16 13.60
CA ALA A 33 -3.48 4.05 13.25
C ALA A 33 -2.59 5.02 14.05
N GLY A 34 -3.18 6.08 14.62
CA GLY A 34 -2.43 7.16 15.26
C GLY A 34 -1.50 7.84 14.26
N LYS A 35 -0.44 8.49 14.76
CA LYS A 35 0.60 9.08 13.90
C LYS A 35 1.53 7.99 13.34
N MET A 36 1.88 8.11 12.06
CA MET A 36 2.77 7.19 11.35
C MET A 36 4.24 7.62 11.41
N THR A 37 4.66 8.27 12.50
CA THR A 37 6.03 8.79 12.69
C THR A 37 7.11 7.71 12.72
N ASN A 38 6.75 6.46 12.96
CA ASN A 38 7.67 5.31 12.90
C ASN A 38 8.17 5.03 11.47
N ASN A 39 7.50 5.54 10.45
CA ASN A 39 7.89 5.39 9.04
C ASN A 39 8.95 6.40 8.58
N ILE A 40 9.43 7.26 9.47
CA ILE A 40 10.42 8.30 9.17
C ILE A 40 11.55 8.27 10.21
N GLY A 41 12.64 8.97 9.94
CA GLY A 41 13.82 9.04 10.82
C GLY A 41 15.12 9.10 10.03
N ASN A 42 16.24 9.14 10.76
CA ASN A 42 17.58 9.24 10.16
C ASN A 42 17.98 7.98 9.37
N ASP A 43 17.36 6.84 9.68
CA ASP A 43 17.53 5.53 9.04
C ASP A 43 16.60 5.32 7.83
N LEU A 44 15.89 6.37 7.39
CA LEU A 44 14.95 6.27 6.28
C LEU A 44 15.65 6.04 4.94
N ILE A 45 15.29 4.95 4.27
CA ILE A 45 15.72 4.66 2.91
C ILE A 45 14.75 5.32 1.93
N HIS A 46 15.25 6.23 1.10
CA HIS A 46 14.50 6.79 -0.01
C HIS A 46 14.64 5.91 -1.24
N TYR A 47 13.54 5.31 -1.68
CA TYR A 47 13.53 4.42 -2.84
C TYR A 47 12.64 4.99 -3.95
N LYS A 48 13.12 4.94 -5.18
CA LYS A 48 12.39 5.43 -6.35
C LYS A 48 12.21 4.30 -7.34
N VAL A 49 10.95 3.94 -7.60
CA VAL A 49 10.59 2.99 -8.65
C VAL A 49 10.84 3.65 -9.99
N THR A 50 11.60 2.97 -10.84
CA THR A 50 11.96 3.37 -12.21
C THR A 50 11.50 2.35 -13.24
N ASP A 51 11.23 1.12 -12.81
CA ASP A 51 10.83 -0.01 -13.64
C ASP A 51 9.45 -0.54 -13.21
N PRO A 52 8.43 -0.52 -14.08
CA PRO A 52 7.09 -1.03 -13.77
C PRO A 52 6.98 -2.57 -13.88
N ASN A 53 8.02 -3.26 -14.33
CA ASN A 53 8.01 -4.72 -14.43
C ASN A 53 7.98 -5.38 -13.05
N ASP A 54 7.52 -6.63 -13.02
CA ASP A 54 7.45 -7.44 -11.81
C ASP A 54 8.05 -8.82 -12.06
N ASP A 55 8.87 -9.28 -11.12
CA ASP A 55 9.34 -10.66 -11.03
C ASP A 55 9.02 -11.13 -9.60
N PRO A 56 8.15 -12.13 -9.42
CA PRO A 56 7.67 -12.49 -8.10
C PRO A 56 8.74 -13.18 -7.24
N LEU A 57 9.85 -13.67 -7.81
CA LEU A 57 10.87 -14.44 -7.09
C LEU A 57 12.23 -13.73 -7.07
N THR A 58 12.57 -13.00 -8.13
CA THR A 58 13.85 -12.31 -8.28
C THR A 58 13.64 -10.86 -8.68
N PRO A 59 12.95 -10.04 -7.87
CA PRO A 59 12.71 -8.64 -8.18
C PRO A 59 14.02 -7.87 -8.27
N LYS A 60 14.14 -7.02 -9.30
CA LYS A 60 15.35 -6.22 -9.54
C LYS A 60 15.26 -4.85 -8.86
N PRO A 61 16.39 -4.26 -8.43
CA PRO A 61 16.42 -2.85 -8.04
C PRO A 61 15.81 -1.96 -9.13
N GLY A 62 15.01 -0.98 -8.73
CA GLY A 62 14.18 -0.16 -9.61
C GLY A 62 12.72 -0.60 -9.70
N THR A 63 12.39 -1.86 -9.36
CA THR A 63 11.00 -2.35 -9.34
C THR A 63 10.28 -2.06 -8.02
N LEU A 64 8.95 -2.01 -8.04
CA LEU A 64 8.13 -1.84 -6.82
C LEU A 64 8.34 -3.00 -5.83
N ARG A 65 8.36 -4.25 -6.31
CA ARG A 65 8.52 -5.42 -5.44
C ARG A 65 9.85 -5.43 -4.70
N TYR A 66 10.93 -5.03 -5.36
CA TYR A 66 12.22 -4.91 -4.69
C TYR A 66 12.13 -3.91 -3.53
N GLY A 67 11.56 -2.73 -3.78
CA GLY A 67 11.40 -1.69 -2.76
C GLY A 67 10.52 -2.13 -1.58
N ALA A 68 9.42 -2.81 -1.85
CA ALA A 68 8.40 -3.14 -0.85
C ALA A 68 8.67 -4.43 -0.06
N SER A 69 9.44 -5.38 -0.62
CA SER A 69 9.65 -6.70 -0.01
C SER A 69 11.12 -6.98 0.37
N VAL A 70 12.08 -6.46 -0.41
CA VAL A 70 13.51 -6.79 -0.24
C VAL A 70 14.22 -5.81 0.69
N ILE A 71 13.93 -4.51 0.56
CA ILE A 71 14.55 -3.49 1.41
C ILE A 71 14.17 -3.72 2.88
N GLN A 72 15.18 -3.72 3.74
CA GLN A 72 15.03 -3.88 5.19
C GLN A 72 15.05 -2.52 5.87
N GLY A 73 14.30 -2.39 6.96
CA GLY A 73 14.18 -1.13 7.70
C GLY A 73 13.10 -0.21 7.13
N LYS A 74 13.20 1.08 7.42
CA LYS A 74 12.21 2.08 6.99
C LYS A 74 12.45 2.45 5.53
N VAL A 75 11.42 2.36 4.71
CA VAL A 75 11.52 2.73 3.29
C VAL A 75 10.39 3.66 2.87
N TRP A 76 10.75 4.75 2.18
CA TRP A 76 9.80 5.65 1.53
C TRP A 76 9.90 5.48 0.01
N ILE A 77 8.94 4.76 -0.54
CA ILE A 77 8.85 4.41 -1.96
C ILE A 77 8.12 5.53 -2.70
N THR A 78 8.76 6.07 -3.74
CA THR A 78 8.21 7.03 -4.69
C THR A 78 8.34 6.50 -6.12
N PHE A 79 7.78 7.20 -7.09
CA PHE A 79 7.76 6.77 -8.49
C PHE A 79 8.35 7.85 -9.38
N GLN A 80 9.16 7.45 -10.36
CA GLN A 80 9.85 8.39 -11.25
C GLN A 80 8.90 9.10 -12.23
N LYS A 81 7.86 8.39 -12.68
CA LYS A 81 6.91 8.82 -13.72
C LYS A 81 5.59 8.07 -13.53
N ASP A 82 4.62 8.37 -14.37
CA ASP A 82 3.39 7.60 -14.47
C ASP A 82 3.70 6.13 -14.81
N MET A 83 3.02 5.20 -14.14
CA MET A 83 3.30 3.77 -14.25
C MET A 83 2.01 2.95 -14.20
N ASN A 84 1.95 1.95 -15.09
CA ASN A 84 0.98 0.86 -15.01
C ASN A 84 1.74 -0.41 -14.61
N ILE A 85 1.61 -0.82 -13.35
CA ILE A 85 2.32 -1.95 -12.77
C ILE A 85 1.36 -3.14 -12.74
N ARG A 86 1.73 -4.20 -13.46
CA ARG A 86 1.00 -5.48 -13.44
C ARG A 86 1.80 -6.48 -12.61
N LEU A 87 1.36 -6.73 -11.37
CA LEU A 87 2.03 -7.70 -10.50
C LEU A 87 1.72 -9.12 -10.97
N MET A 88 2.74 -9.96 -11.10
CA MET A 88 2.60 -11.36 -11.52
C MET A 88 1.99 -12.24 -10.42
N LYS A 89 2.30 -11.93 -9.16
CA LYS A 89 1.77 -12.57 -7.95
C LYS A 89 1.52 -11.51 -6.87
N PRO A 90 0.79 -11.80 -5.78
CA PRO A 90 0.53 -10.81 -4.73
C PRO A 90 1.82 -10.15 -4.24
N LEU A 91 1.78 -8.83 -4.06
CA LEU A 91 2.91 -8.07 -3.54
C LEU A 91 2.82 -8.02 -2.02
N LEU A 92 3.75 -8.69 -1.35
CA LEU A 92 3.90 -8.64 0.10
C LEU A 92 4.65 -7.39 0.51
N ILE A 93 4.02 -6.55 1.33
CA ILE A 93 4.60 -5.30 1.80
C ILE A 93 5.22 -5.54 3.19
N SER A 94 6.53 -5.27 3.31
CA SER A 94 7.28 -5.35 4.57
C SER A 94 6.89 -4.23 5.54
N SER A 95 7.10 -4.47 6.84
CA SER A 95 6.90 -3.46 7.88
C SER A 95 7.71 -2.19 7.60
N PHE A 96 7.26 -1.05 8.13
CA PHE A 96 7.91 0.26 8.00
C PHE A 96 8.01 0.80 6.56
N THR A 97 7.11 0.34 5.69
CA THR A 97 7.06 0.75 4.28
C THR A 97 6.03 1.84 4.04
N THR A 98 6.42 2.90 3.33
CA THR A 98 5.50 3.88 2.75
C THR A 98 5.51 3.76 1.23
N ILE A 99 4.34 3.58 0.61
CA ILE A 99 4.14 3.70 -0.83
C ILE A 99 3.46 5.05 -1.08
N ASP A 100 4.18 6.00 -1.67
CA ASP A 100 3.74 7.38 -1.91
C ASP A 100 3.67 7.68 -3.42
N GLY A 101 2.45 7.60 -3.96
CA GLY A 101 2.15 7.89 -5.35
C GLY A 101 2.06 9.38 -5.72
N ARG A 102 2.26 10.31 -4.77
CA ARG A 102 2.06 11.74 -5.06
C ARG A 102 2.99 12.25 -6.16
N GLY A 103 2.41 13.00 -7.10
CA GLY A 103 3.11 13.73 -8.15
C GLY A 103 3.15 13.02 -9.50
N VAL A 104 2.67 11.78 -9.57
CA VAL A 104 2.54 10.98 -10.79
C VAL A 104 1.28 10.11 -10.72
N ASN A 105 0.88 9.51 -11.83
CA ASN A 105 -0.23 8.58 -11.89
C ASN A 105 0.25 7.12 -11.87
N VAL A 106 0.03 6.44 -10.74
CA VAL A 106 0.43 5.03 -10.55
C VAL A 106 -0.80 4.14 -10.47
N HIS A 107 -0.85 3.15 -11.34
CA HIS A 107 -1.85 2.09 -11.37
C HIS A 107 -1.21 0.75 -11.01
N ILE A 108 -1.81 0.00 -10.09
CA ILE A 108 -1.52 -1.42 -9.83
C ILE A 108 -2.75 -2.21 -10.27
N ALA A 109 -2.63 -2.98 -11.34
CA ALA A 109 -3.82 -3.48 -12.01
C ALA A 109 -3.66 -4.74 -12.87
N ASN A 110 -4.82 -5.30 -13.24
CA ASN A 110 -5.02 -6.33 -14.26
C ASN A 110 -4.47 -7.72 -13.93
N ASN A 111 -4.03 -7.96 -12.69
CA ASN A 111 -3.65 -9.28 -12.18
C ASN A 111 -3.62 -9.26 -10.64
N ALA A 112 -2.49 -9.62 -10.00
CA ALA A 112 -2.38 -9.60 -8.55
C ALA A 112 -2.27 -8.17 -8.00
N CYS A 113 -2.59 -8.00 -6.71
CA CYS A 113 -2.55 -6.72 -6.02
C CYS A 113 -1.84 -6.83 -4.65
N LEU A 114 -2.20 -6.00 -3.68
CA LEU A 114 -1.40 -5.77 -2.47
C LEU A 114 -1.83 -6.67 -1.32
N MET A 115 -0.85 -7.21 -0.59
CA MET A 115 -1.08 -7.96 0.64
C MET A 115 -0.11 -7.51 1.73
N VAL A 116 -0.65 -7.28 2.92
CA VAL A 116 0.09 -7.03 4.15
C VAL A 116 -0.15 -8.21 5.07
N PHE A 117 0.88 -9.02 5.28
CA PHE A 117 0.82 -10.23 6.08
C PHE A 117 1.82 -10.16 7.23
N LYS A 118 1.33 -10.22 8.48
CA LYS A 118 2.16 -10.19 9.70
C LYS A 118 3.16 -9.01 9.72
N ALA A 119 2.69 -7.83 9.32
CA ALA A 119 3.52 -6.64 9.18
C ALA A 119 2.87 -5.40 9.83
N THR A 120 3.67 -4.37 10.07
CA THR A 120 3.24 -3.19 10.83
C THR A 120 3.84 -1.89 10.31
N ASN A 121 3.22 -0.75 10.65
CA ASN A 121 3.67 0.59 10.27
C ASN A 121 3.76 0.72 8.74
N ILE A 122 2.64 0.61 8.05
CA ILE A 122 2.60 0.73 6.58
C ILE A 122 1.67 1.87 6.17
N ILE A 123 2.14 2.69 5.23
CA ILE A 123 1.35 3.74 4.58
C ILE A 123 1.18 3.38 3.10
N ILE A 124 -0.06 3.34 2.62
CA ILE A 124 -0.38 3.21 1.20
C ILE A 124 -1.13 4.47 0.78
N HIS A 125 -0.49 5.30 -0.03
CA HIS A 125 -0.98 6.65 -0.30
C HIS A 125 -0.95 7.04 -1.79
N SER A 126 -2.05 7.62 -2.27
CA SER A 126 -2.16 8.27 -3.58
C SER A 126 -1.88 7.35 -4.79
N ILE A 127 -2.32 6.09 -4.73
CA ILE A 127 -2.24 5.15 -5.86
C ILE A 127 -3.62 4.65 -6.32
N ARG A 128 -3.68 4.13 -7.53
CA ARG A 128 -4.88 3.52 -8.11
C ARG A 128 -4.72 2.00 -8.15
N ILE A 129 -5.66 1.27 -7.57
CA ILE A 129 -5.61 -0.20 -7.52
C ILE A 129 -6.93 -0.75 -8.07
N HIS A 130 -6.86 -1.55 -9.14
CA HIS A 130 -8.09 -1.98 -9.82
C HIS A 130 -7.91 -3.21 -10.68
N HIS A 131 -9.02 -3.88 -11.05
CA HIS A 131 -8.98 -5.06 -11.91
C HIS A 131 -8.04 -6.14 -11.34
N CYS A 132 -8.02 -6.24 -10.00
CA CYS A 132 -7.30 -7.28 -9.29
C CYS A 132 -8.02 -8.61 -9.49
N LYS A 133 -7.26 -9.69 -9.63
CA LYS A 133 -7.75 -11.02 -9.95
C LYS A 133 -7.26 -12.05 -8.96
N ALA A 134 -8.06 -13.08 -8.74
CA ALA A 134 -7.70 -14.23 -7.92
C ALA A 134 -6.37 -14.85 -8.40
N GLN A 135 -5.58 -15.33 -7.45
CA GLN A 135 -4.26 -15.91 -7.72
C GLN A 135 -4.18 -17.31 -7.13
N ALA A 136 -3.75 -18.26 -7.96
CA ALA A 136 -3.40 -19.60 -7.50
C ALA A 136 -2.19 -19.56 -6.53
N PRO A 137 -2.07 -20.55 -5.63
CA PRO A 137 -0.93 -20.68 -4.74
C PRO A 137 0.40 -20.58 -5.45
N GLY A 138 1.43 -20.10 -4.76
CA GLY A 138 2.75 -19.98 -5.36
C GLY A 138 3.78 -19.31 -4.46
N MET A 139 5.03 -19.34 -4.92
CA MET A 139 6.13 -18.69 -4.25
C MET A 139 6.17 -17.20 -4.60
N VAL A 140 6.45 -16.35 -3.62
CA VAL A 140 6.58 -14.90 -3.78
C VAL A 140 7.70 -14.36 -2.92
N MET A 141 8.31 -13.25 -3.35
CA MET A 141 9.23 -12.49 -2.54
C MET A 141 8.47 -11.88 -1.36
N GLY A 142 8.82 -12.32 -0.16
CA GLY A 142 8.30 -11.84 1.11
C GLY A 142 9.29 -10.95 1.85
N PRO A 143 9.00 -10.63 3.11
CA PRO A 143 9.79 -9.71 3.90
C PRO A 143 11.25 -10.12 4.04
N ASN A 144 12.13 -9.11 4.11
CA ASN A 144 13.59 -9.28 4.22
C ASN A 144 14.21 -10.04 3.04
N GLY A 145 13.58 -9.99 1.85
CA GLY A 145 14.09 -10.67 0.66
C GLY A 145 13.98 -12.20 0.70
N LYS A 146 13.11 -12.74 1.56
CA LYS A 146 12.90 -14.19 1.67
C LYS A 146 11.74 -14.62 0.79
N VAL A 147 11.97 -15.62 -0.05
CA VAL A 147 10.91 -16.25 -0.83
C VAL A 147 10.04 -17.09 0.10
N ILE A 148 8.72 -16.86 0.08
CA ILE A 148 7.75 -17.59 0.90
C ILE A 148 6.66 -18.20 0.04
N HIS A 149 6.03 -19.26 0.55
CA HIS A 149 4.86 -19.87 -0.08
C HIS A 149 3.59 -19.13 0.35
N LEU A 150 2.79 -18.69 -0.63
CA LEU A 150 1.49 -18.10 -0.42
C LEU A 150 0.40 -19.06 -0.91
N GLY A 151 -0.65 -19.20 -0.11
CA GLY A 151 -1.87 -19.91 -0.51
C GLY A 151 -2.67 -19.18 -1.60
N PRO A 152 -3.88 -19.65 -1.92
CA PRO A 152 -4.74 -18.94 -2.87
C PRO A 152 -5.14 -17.57 -2.32
N VAL A 153 -5.37 -16.61 -3.22
CA VAL A 153 -5.82 -15.24 -2.88
C VAL A 153 -6.99 -14.87 -3.78
N ASP A 154 -8.01 -14.22 -3.22
CA ASP A 154 -9.35 -14.09 -3.81
C ASP A 154 -9.47 -12.96 -4.86
N GLY A 155 -8.46 -12.09 -4.95
CA GLY A 155 -8.44 -10.97 -5.90
C GLY A 155 -8.76 -9.62 -5.30
N ASP A 156 -8.59 -9.46 -3.98
CA ASP A 156 -8.77 -8.18 -3.29
C ASP A 156 -7.76 -7.12 -3.74
N ALA A 157 -8.15 -5.83 -3.70
CA ALA A 157 -7.22 -4.74 -4.02
C ALA A 157 -6.12 -4.59 -2.94
N ILE A 158 -6.50 -4.56 -1.67
CA ILE A 158 -5.61 -4.54 -0.53
C ILE A 158 -6.12 -5.54 0.50
N ARG A 159 -5.27 -6.48 0.91
CA ARG A 159 -5.59 -7.44 1.98
C ARG A 159 -4.67 -7.27 3.18
N LEU A 160 -5.25 -7.09 4.35
CA LEU A 160 -4.55 -7.00 5.63
C LEU A 160 -4.84 -8.25 6.47
N VAL A 161 -3.78 -8.97 6.83
CA VAL A 161 -3.85 -10.23 7.57
C VAL A 161 -2.84 -10.20 8.72
N THR A 162 -3.34 -10.20 9.96
CA THR A 162 -2.49 -10.04 11.16
C THR A 162 -1.59 -8.80 11.06
N ALA A 163 -2.13 -7.71 10.50
CA ALA A 163 -1.42 -6.47 10.27
C ALA A 163 -1.77 -5.42 11.33
N SER A 164 -0.82 -4.57 11.71
CA SER A 164 -1.10 -3.53 12.71
C SER A 164 -0.53 -2.17 12.34
N LYS A 165 -1.21 -1.09 12.74
CA LYS A 165 -0.74 0.28 12.50
C LYS A 165 -0.58 0.56 11.00
N ILE A 166 -1.72 0.56 10.30
CA ILE A 166 -1.80 0.67 8.83
C ILE A 166 -2.59 1.92 8.47
N TRP A 167 -2.10 2.70 7.52
CA TRP A 167 -2.80 3.87 7.00
C TRP A 167 -2.98 3.77 5.49
N ILE A 168 -4.24 3.70 5.06
CA ILE A 168 -4.65 3.61 3.66
C ILE A 168 -5.33 4.94 3.31
N ASP A 169 -4.67 5.78 2.53
CA ASP A 169 -5.08 7.17 2.33
C ASP A 169 -5.04 7.66 0.87
N HIS A 170 -6.06 8.40 0.43
CA HIS A 170 -6.08 9.02 -0.92
C HIS A 170 -5.92 8.04 -2.10
N ASN A 171 -6.26 6.77 -1.91
CA ASN A 171 -6.19 5.79 -2.99
C ASN A 171 -7.51 5.76 -3.77
N THR A 172 -7.46 5.36 -5.03
CA THR A 172 -8.67 5.01 -5.81
C THR A 172 -8.72 3.51 -6.01
N LEU A 173 -9.77 2.86 -5.52
CA LEU A 173 -9.93 1.40 -5.60
C LEU A 173 -11.24 1.03 -6.30
N TYR A 174 -11.20 0.14 -7.29
CA TYR A 174 -12.38 -0.23 -8.08
C TYR A 174 -12.23 -1.51 -8.90
N LYS A 175 -13.35 -2.14 -9.26
CA LYS A 175 -13.43 -3.27 -10.21
C LYS A 175 -12.46 -4.42 -9.92
N CYS A 176 -12.33 -4.83 -8.67
CA CYS A 176 -11.60 -6.04 -8.32
C CYS A 176 -12.52 -7.27 -8.38
N GLU A 177 -11.93 -8.46 -8.55
CA GLU A 177 -12.69 -9.71 -8.69
C GLU A 177 -13.46 -10.07 -7.42
N ASP A 178 -12.87 -9.83 -6.24
CA ASP A 178 -13.54 -10.03 -4.94
C ASP A 178 -13.72 -8.72 -4.17
N GLY A 179 -12.94 -8.44 -3.12
CA GLY A 179 -13.04 -7.21 -2.32
C GLY A 179 -12.20 -6.03 -2.83
N LEU A 180 -12.43 -4.81 -2.33
CA LEU A 180 -11.40 -3.74 -2.41
C LEU A 180 -10.48 -3.74 -1.20
N LEU A 181 -11.04 -3.91 0.00
CA LEU A 181 -10.25 -3.87 1.22
C LEU A 181 -10.72 -4.89 2.26
N ASP A 182 -9.82 -5.81 2.58
CA ASP A 182 -10.06 -6.84 3.58
C ASP A 182 -9.15 -6.63 4.80
N VAL A 183 -9.76 -6.51 5.98
CA VAL A 183 -9.04 -6.35 7.26
C VAL A 183 -9.42 -7.49 8.17
N THR A 184 -8.49 -8.44 8.35
CA THR A 184 -8.81 -9.75 8.93
C THR A 184 -7.75 -10.27 9.89
N ARG A 185 -8.10 -11.38 10.59
CA ARG A 185 -7.18 -12.21 11.39
C ARG A 185 -6.33 -11.42 12.40
N GLY A 186 -7.02 -10.70 13.29
CA GLY A 186 -6.39 -9.90 14.35
C GLY A 186 -5.72 -8.63 13.85
N SER A 187 -6.00 -8.19 12.62
CA SER A 187 -5.52 -6.88 12.15
C SER A 187 -6.16 -5.75 12.96
N THR A 188 -5.37 -4.76 13.37
CA THR A 188 -5.81 -3.68 14.27
C THR A 188 -5.07 -2.37 14.02
N ASN A 189 -5.50 -1.27 14.64
CA ASN A 189 -4.89 0.05 14.49
C ASN A 189 -4.82 0.49 13.02
N VAL A 190 -5.95 0.38 12.31
CA VAL A 190 -6.05 0.73 10.90
C VAL A 190 -6.85 2.02 10.73
N THR A 191 -6.33 2.95 9.93
CA THR A 191 -7.05 4.13 9.46
C THR A 191 -7.22 4.04 7.95
N ILE A 192 -8.46 4.19 7.48
CA ILE A 192 -8.81 4.22 6.05
C ILE A 192 -9.46 5.59 5.80
N SER A 193 -8.77 6.47 5.08
CA SER A 193 -9.19 7.87 4.93
C SER A 193 -9.07 8.38 3.50
N ASN A 194 -9.94 9.29 3.09
CA ASN A 194 -9.83 9.99 1.79
C ASN A 194 -9.73 9.09 0.54
N ASN A 195 -10.07 7.81 0.64
CA ASN A 195 -10.05 6.90 -0.50
C ASN A 195 -11.31 7.07 -1.33
N TRP A 196 -11.20 6.86 -2.64
CA TRP A 196 -12.33 6.77 -3.55
C TRP A 196 -12.57 5.32 -3.94
N PHE A 197 -13.58 4.72 -3.33
CA PHE A 197 -14.11 3.41 -3.72
C PHE A 197 -15.21 3.62 -4.75
N ARG A 198 -15.19 2.88 -5.87
CA ARG A 198 -16.22 2.98 -6.91
C ARG A 198 -16.35 1.69 -7.69
N GLU A 199 -17.48 1.51 -8.37
CA GLU A 199 -17.69 0.43 -9.35
C GLU A 199 -17.33 -0.95 -8.79
N GLN A 200 -17.82 -1.24 -7.57
CA GLN A 200 -17.57 -2.49 -6.84
C GLN A 200 -18.80 -2.86 -6.00
N ASP A 201 -19.13 -4.15 -5.96
CA ASP A 201 -20.14 -4.71 -5.07
C ASP A 201 -19.58 -4.95 -3.66
N LYS A 202 -18.52 -5.75 -3.53
CA LYS A 202 -17.84 -6.04 -2.25
C LYS A 202 -16.75 -5.01 -1.96
N VAL A 203 -17.11 -3.95 -1.21
CA VAL A 203 -16.18 -2.84 -0.95
C VAL A 203 -15.18 -3.18 0.15
N MET A 204 -15.65 -3.48 1.37
CA MET A 204 -14.79 -3.61 2.54
C MET A 204 -15.30 -4.67 3.51
N LEU A 205 -14.42 -5.57 3.94
CA LEU A 205 -14.67 -6.58 4.97
C LEU A 205 -13.78 -6.33 6.19
N LEU A 206 -14.39 -6.22 7.38
CA LEU A 206 -13.69 -5.99 8.66
C LEU A 206 -13.99 -7.15 9.63
N GLY A 207 -13.17 -8.20 9.60
CA GLY A 207 -13.42 -9.49 10.25
C GLY A 207 -14.17 -10.47 9.31
N HIS A 208 -13.76 -11.75 9.28
CA HIS A 208 -14.26 -12.73 8.30
C HIS A 208 -14.88 -13.99 8.91
N ASP A 209 -14.84 -14.13 10.23
CA ASP A 209 -15.13 -15.38 10.94
C ASP A 209 -15.88 -15.04 12.23
N ASP A 210 -16.96 -15.78 12.51
CA ASP A 210 -17.86 -15.62 13.66
C ASP A 210 -17.54 -16.58 14.82
N GLY A 211 -16.60 -17.51 14.65
CA GLY A 211 -16.15 -18.46 15.67
C GLY A 211 -16.75 -19.86 15.55
#